data_AF-A0A1B3M2Z2-F1
#
_entry.id   AF-A0A1B3M2Z2-F1
#
_cell.length_a   1.000
_cell.length_b   1.000
_cell.length_c   1.000
_cell.angle_alpha   90.00
_cell.angle_beta   90.00
_cell.angle_gamma   90.00
#
_symmetry.space_group_name_H-M   'P 1'
#
loop_
_entity.id
_entity.type
_entity.pdbx_description
1 polymer ?
#
loop_
_entity_poly.entity_id
_entity_poly.type
_entity_poly.pdbx_seq_one_letter_code
_entity_poly.pdbx_strand_id
1 'polypeptide(L)'
;MTALSVLRNVGVLLLMAAWVVAAHVGSTGWGNADVNAVVAVLPIAVAVLMALWRWPQWAVRAGGVMALGALVAWLWPQLRHNVPLLYYLQHLGIHVALGVLFGKSLLGPGDALITRMARRIFAHELSERKVRYTRNVTLAWTLFFFINALVSTGLFIWAPAAVWSVHANVLTGPLIAVMFVVEHAWRLCVLPPHERPGLADIVRAYRRESAARNAGSSRS
;
A
#
# COMPACT_ATOMS: atom_id res chain seq x y z
N MET A 1 9.82 -15.73 -17.96
CA MET A 1 9.82 -15.66 -16.47
C MET A 1 10.74 -16.76 -15.98
N THR A 2 11.68 -16.47 -15.08
CA THR A 2 12.61 -17.49 -14.56
C THR A 2 11.92 -18.29 -13.44
N ALA A 3 12.29 -19.55 -13.22
CA ALA A 3 11.71 -20.39 -12.16
C ALA A 3 11.78 -19.70 -10.77
N LEU A 4 12.88 -18.98 -10.51
CA LEU A 4 13.07 -18.17 -9.31
C LEU A 4 12.03 -17.06 -9.15
N SER A 5 11.61 -16.41 -10.25
CA SER A 5 10.56 -15.37 -10.22
C SER A 5 9.17 -15.94 -9.91
N VAL A 6 8.87 -17.16 -10.39
CA VAL A 6 7.60 -17.83 -10.11
C VAL A 6 7.56 -18.26 -8.65
N LEU A 7 8.60 -18.92 -8.16
CA LEU A 7 8.71 -19.35 -6.76
C LEU A 7 8.58 -18.15 -5.80
N ARG A 8 9.28 -17.05 -6.09
CA ARG A 8 9.17 -15.81 -5.30
C ARG A 8 7.74 -15.26 -5.27
N ASN A 9 7.08 -15.17 -6.43
CA ASN A 9 5.72 -14.63 -6.50
C ASN A 9 4.72 -15.52 -5.75
N VAL A 10 4.83 -16.84 -5.88
CA VAL A 10 4.02 -17.81 -5.12
C VAL A 10 4.26 -17.66 -3.62
N GLY A 11 5.53 -17.53 -3.20
CA GLY A 11 5.87 -17.28 -1.80
C GLY A 11 5.23 -16.00 -1.25
N VAL A 12 5.25 -14.91 -2.00
CA VAL A 12 4.58 -13.65 -1.60
C VAL A 12 3.07 -13.84 -1.46
N LEU A 13 2.42 -14.54 -2.40
CA LEU A 13 0.98 -14.80 -2.33
C LEU A 13 0.60 -15.64 -1.10
N LEU A 14 1.40 -16.67 -0.80
CA LEU A 14 1.19 -17.50 0.39
C LEU A 14 1.37 -16.70 1.68
N LEU A 15 2.37 -15.83 1.75
CA LEU A 15 2.56 -14.93 2.89
C LEU A 15 1.39 -13.96 3.07
N MET A 16 0.88 -13.39 1.97
CA MET A 16 -0.31 -12.53 2.00
C MET A 16 -1.54 -13.31 2.49
N ALA A 17 -1.76 -14.53 2.00
CA ALA A 17 -2.87 -15.37 2.44
C ALA A 17 -2.75 -15.73 3.92
N ALA A 18 -1.55 -16.12 4.38
CA ALA A 18 -1.27 -16.40 5.78
C ALA A 18 -1.52 -15.17 6.67
N TRP A 19 -1.12 -13.98 6.21
CA TRP A 19 -1.39 -12.72 6.91
C TRP A 19 -2.89 -12.44 7.03
N VAL A 20 -3.66 -12.59 5.95
CA VAL A 20 -5.12 -12.39 5.96
C VAL A 20 -5.80 -13.32 6.96
N VAL A 21 -5.42 -14.60 6.96
CA VAL A 21 -5.96 -15.60 7.90
C VAL A 21 -5.59 -15.22 9.34
N ALA A 22 -4.32 -14.91 9.61
CA ALA A 22 -3.87 -14.55 10.94
C ALA A 22 -4.56 -13.28 11.47
N ALA A 23 -4.71 -12.26 10.61
CA ALA A 23 -5.41 -11.04 10.95
C ALA A 23 -6.90 -11.28 11.22
N HIS A 24 -7.56 -12.13 10.43
CA HIS A 24 -8.97 -12.48 10.63
C HIS A 24 -9.19 -13.26 11.93
N VAL A 25 -8.40 -14.31 12.16
CA VAL A 25 -8.45 -15.14 13.38
C VAL A 25 -8.14 -14.28 14.62
N GLY A 26 -7.09 -13.47 14.57
CA GLY A 26 -6.67 -12.63 15.69
C GLY A 26 -7.70 -11.56 16.05
N SER A 27 -8.31 -10.93 15.06
CA SER A 27 -9.33 -9.90 15.29
C SER A 27 -10.72 -10.42 15.69
N THR A 28 -11.00 -11.70 15.46
CA THR A 28 -12.25 -12.33 15.89
C THR A 28 -12.16 -12.97 17.28
N GLY A 29 -10.99 -12.88 17.93
CA GLY A 29 -10.76 -13.42 19.27
C GLY A 29 -10.51 -14.93 19.27
N TRP A 30 -10.28 -15.54 18.10
CA TRP A 30 -9.99 -16.96 17.99
C TRP A 30 -8.50 -17.23 18.21
N GLY A 31 -8.16 -18.34 18.87
CA GLY A 31 -6.78 -18.75 19.13
C GLY A 31 -6.14 -18.09 20.36
N ASN A 32 -4.81 -18.15 20.42
CA ASN A 32 -4.05 -17.65 21.57
C ASN A 32 -3.90 -16.13 21.52
N ALA A 33 -4.35 -15.43 22.57
CA ALA A 33 -4.32 -13.97 22.65
C ALA A 33 -2.90 -13.38 22.60
N ASP A 34 -1.91 -14.04 23.20
CA ASP A 34 -0.51 -13.60 23.14
C ASP A 34 0.03 -13.71 21.72
N VAL A 35 -0.20 -14.84 21.04
CA VAL A 35 0.21 -15.03 19.64
C VAL A 35 -0.42 -13.98 18.73
N ASN A 36 -1.74 -13.75 18.88
CA ASN A 36 -2.45 -12.78 18.08
C ASN A 36 -1.95 -11.35 18.33
N ALA A 37 -1.65 -11.00 19.60
CA ALA A 37 -1.05 -9.72 19.95
C ALA A 37 0.35 -9.56 19.35
N VAL A 38 1.20 -10.60 19.38
CA VAL A 38 2.51 -10.57 18.72
C VAL A 38 2.36 -10.28 17.24
N VAL A 39 1.48 -11.02 16.54
CA VAL A 39 1.24 -10.85 15.11
C VAL A 39 0.74 -9.43 14.79
N ALA A 40 -0.15 -8.88 15.62
CA ALA A 40 -0.65 -7.52 15.45
C ALA A 40 0.42 -6.45 15.72
N VAL A 41 1.25 -6.61 16.76
CA VAL A 41 2.27 -5.62 17.13
C VAL A 41 3.46 -5.62 16.17
N LEU A 42 3.80 -6.78 15.60
CA LEU A 42 5.02 -6.97 14.82
C LEU A 42 5.20 -5.96 13.66
N PRO A 43 4.23 -5.70 12.77
CA PRO A 43 4.41 -4.73 11.69
C PRO A 43 4.65 -3.31 12.20
N ILE A 44 3.98 -2.93 13.31
CA ILE A 44 4.15 -1.61 13.93
C ILE A 44 5.56 -1.49 14.51
N ALA A 45 5.99 -2.51 15.27
CA ALA A 45 7.33 -2.55 15.83
C ALA A 45 8.40 -2.50 14.74
N VAL A 46 8.25 -3.28 13.66
CA VAL A 46 9.16 -3.26 12.51
C VAL A 46 9.19 -1.89 11.84
N ALA A 47 8.04 -1.23 11.64
CA ALA A 47 8.00 0.12 11.08
C ALA A 47 8.73 1.15 11.94
N VAL A 48 8.56 1.10 13.27
CA VAL A 48 9.26 1.96 14.23
C VAL A 48 10.76 1.68 14.20
N LEU A 49 11.17 0.42 14.22
CA LEU A 49 12.59 0.03 14.15
C LEU A 49 13.24 0.48 12.83
N MET A 50 12.56 0.34 11.69
CA MET A 50 13.03 0.86 10.40
C MET A 50 13.19 2.39 10.43
N ALA A 51 12.28 3.12 11.07
CA ALA A 51 12.37 4.56 11.22
C ALA A 51 13.54 4.96 12.14
N LEU A 52 13.74 4.27 13.26
CA LEU A 52 14.88 4.46 14.16
C LEU A 52 16.21 4.22 13.43
N TRP A 53 16.27 3.23 12.53
CA TRP A 53 17.48 2.92 11.78
C TRP A 53 17.91 3.99 10.78
N ARG A 54 17.02 4.96 10.47
CA ARG A 54 17.38 6.14 9.66
C ARG A 54 18.21 7.17 10.44
N TRP A 55 18.27 7.05 11.77
CA TRP A 55 19.04 7.96 12.61
C TRP A 55 20.51 7.49 12.71
N PRO A 56 21.49 8.36 12.39
CA PRO A 56 22.89 7.96 12.34
C PRO A 56 23.49 7.63 13.72
N GLN A 57 22.97 8.25 14.79
CA GLN A 57 23.48 8.09 16.14
C GLN A 57 23.12 6.73 16.74
N TRP A 58 24.12 5.94 17.15
CA TRP A 58 23.90 4.60 17.72
C TRP A 58 23.18 4.66 19.08
N ALA A 59 23.44 5.69 19.89
CA ALA A 59 22.81 5.86 21.20
C ALA A 59 21.29 6.08 21.07
N VAL A 60 20.84 6.88 20.08
CA VAL A 60 19.42 7.09 19.78
C VAL A 60 18.76 5.78 19.32
N ARG A 61 19.46 5.00 18.49
CA ARG A 61 18.97 3.69 18.05
C ARG A 61 18.82 2.73 19.22
N ALA A 62 19.87 2.55 20.02
CA ALA A 62 19.85 1.66 21.18
C ALA A 62 18.79 2.09 22.20
N GLY A 63 18.74 3.38 22.54
CA GLY A 63 17.73 3.96 23.42
C GLY A 63 16.31 3.76 22.89
N GLY A 64 16.09 3.99 21.59
CA GLY A 64 14.80 3.79 20.94
C GLY A 64 14.34 2.32 20.93
N VAL A 65 15.25 1.36 20.69
CA VAL A 65 14.93 -0.07 20.76
C VAL A 65 14.57 -0.48 22.19
N MET A 66 15.34 -0.05 23.19
CA MET A 66 15.05 -0.35 24.60
C MET A 66 13.72 0.28 25.04
N ALA A 67 13.47 1.54 24.67
CA ALA A 67 12.22 2.23 24.98
C ALA A 67 11.01 1.54 24.34
N LEU A 68 11.13 1.12 23.07
CA LEU A 68 10.07 0.37 22.38
C LEU A 68 9.81 -0.98 23.07
N GLY A 69 10.87 -1.73 23.40
CA GLY A 69 10.75 -3.01 24.10
C GLY A 69 10.09 -2.87 25.47
N ALA A 70 10.52 -1.88 26.26
CA ALA A 70 9.92 -1.56 27.55
C ALA A 70 8.45 -1.14 27.42
N LEU A 71 8.10 -0.32 26.44
CA LEU A 71 6.74 0.11 26.17
C LEU A 71 5.83 -1.07 25.80
N VAL A 72 6.29 -1.95 24.91
CA VAL A 72 5.53 -3.16 24.51
C VAL A 72 5.34 -4.11 25.69
N ALA A 73 6.38 -4.34 26.49
CA ALA A 73 6.30 -5.18 27.68
C ALA A 73 5.33 -4.59 28.72
N TRP A 74 5.38 -3.28 28.93
CA TRP A 74 4.50 -2.58 29.87
C TRP A 74 3.03 -2.59 29.44
N LEU A 75 2.76 -2.40 28.13
CA LEU A 75 1.41 -2.41 27.58
C LEU A 75 0.89 -3.82 27.23
N TRP A 76 1.68 -4.87 27.44
CA TRP A 76 1.35 -6.23 27.00
C TRP A 76 -0.04 -6.71 27.45
N PRO A 77 -0.45 -6.54 28.74
CA PRO A 77 -1.78 -6.96 29.19
C PRO A 77 -2.92 -6.29 28.41
N GLN A 78 -2.78 -5.00 28.09
CA GLN A 78 -3.76 -4.24 27.34
C GLN A 78 -3.79 -4.66 25.86
N LEU A 79 -2.61 -4.91 25.27
CA LEU A 79 -2.46 -5.35 23.88
C LEU A 79 -3.12 -6.71 23.64
N ARG A 80 -2.89 -7.70 24.51
CA ARG A 80 -3.52 -9.03 24.41
C ARG A 80 -5.03 -9.02 24.66
N HIS A 81 -5.53 -8.05 25.42
CA HIS A 81 -6.96 -7.92 25.69
C HIS A 81 -7.70 -7.18 24.55
N ASN A 82 -7.00 -6.31 23.82
CA ASN A 82 -7.58 -5.43 22.81
C ASN A 82 -7.01 -5.71 21.41
N VAL A 83 -6.77 -6.98 21.06
CA VAL A 83 -6.26 -7.37 19.74
C VAL A 83 -7.10 -6.81 18.57
N PRO A 84 -8.45 -6.82 18.61
CA PRO A 84 -9.24 -6.25 17.52
C PRO A 84 -8.96 -4.75 17.31
N LEU A 85 -8.74 -4.00 18.40
CA LEU A 85 -8.39 -2.58 18.34
C LEU A 85 -7.06 -2.36 17.61
N LEU A 86 -6.06 -3.24 17.80
CA LEU A 86 -4.77 -3.14 17.13
C LEU A 86 -4.90 -3.31 15.62
N TYR A 87 -5.64 -4.32 15.17
CA TYR A 87 -5.91 -4.51 13.75
C TYR A 87 -6.75 -3.37 13.16
N TYR A 88 -7.70 -2.83 13.94
CA TYR A 88 -8.47 -1.66 13.53
C TYR A 88 -7.61 -0.43 13.35
N LEU A 89 -6.75 -0.10 14.31
CA LEU A 89 -5.85 1.04 14.21
C LEU A 89 -4.87 0.91 13.04
N GLN A 90 -4.42 -0.31 12.73
CA GLN A 90 -3.60 -0.56 11.54
C GLN A 90 -4.39 -0.32 10.25
N HIS A 91 -5.59 -0.90 10.15
CA HIS A 91 -6.45 -0.76 8.97
C HIS A 91 -6.86 0.71 8.76
N LEU A 92 -7.32 1.39 9.81
CA LEU A 92 -7.64 2.82 9.76
C LEU A 92 -6.41 3.65 9.41
N GLY A 93 -5.30 3.41 10.10
CA GLY A 93 -4.06 4.18 9.95
C GLY A 93 -3.51 4.12 8.53
N ILE A 94 -3.47 2.95 7.90
CA ILE A 94 -3.00 2.84 6.52
C ILE A 94 -3.92 3.53 5.52
N HIS A 95 -5.24 3.41 5.69
CA HIS A 95 -6.21 4.07 4.81
C HIS A 95 -6.16 5.59 4.96
N VAL A 96 -6.14 6.11 6.19
CA VAL A 96 -6.02 7.56 6.43
C VAL A 96 -4.68 8.07 5.91
N ALA A 97 -3.57 7.39 6.16
CA ALA A 97 -2.25 7.81 5.67
C ALA A 97 -2.21 7.89 4.13
N LEU A 98 -2.75 6.88 3.44
CA LEU A 98 -2.83 6.88 1.98
C LEU A 98 -3.82 7.93 1.45
N GLY A 99 -4.99 8.06 2.08
CA GLY A 99 -5.97 9.11 1.76
C GLY A 99 -5.37 10.51 1.89
N VAL A 100 -4.64 10.78 2.97
CA VAL A 100 -3.92 12.06 3.18
C VAL A 100 -2.80 12.24 2.15
N LEU A 101 -2.03 11.19 1.84
CA LEU A 101 -0.95 11.25 0.85
C LEU A 101 -1.47 11.64 -0.54
N PHE A 102 -2.54 11.00 -1.00
CA PHE A 102 -3.17 11.31 -2.28
C PHE A 102 -3.89 12.67 -2.22
N GLY A 103 -4.66 12.94 -1.17
CA GLY A 103 -5.43 14.17 -1.00
C GLY A 103 -4.56 15.41 -0.91
N LYS A 104 -3.46 15.40 -0.14
CA LYS A 104 -2.51 16.51 -0.08
C LYS A 104 -1.89 16.82 -1.44
N SER A 105 -1.66 15.80 -2.27
CA SER A 105 -1.13 16.02 -3.63
C SER A 105 -2.11 16.73 -4.57
N LEU A 106 -3.41 16.74 -4.25
CA LEU A 106 -4.42 17.47 -5.02
C LEU A 106 -4.45 18.96 -4.66
N LEU A 107 -4.18 19.30 -3.41
CA LEU A 107 -4.32 20.66 -2.86
C LEU A 107 -3.04 21.50 -3.00
N GLY A 108 -1.87 20.86 -3.08
CA GLY A 108 -0.58 21.56 -3.17
C GLY A 108 -0.33 22.21 -4.55
N PRO A 109 0.67 23.10 -4.65
CA PRO A 109 1.03 23.80 -5.89
C PRO A 109 1.67 22.91 -6.97
N GLY A 110 1.74 21.60 -6.74
CA GLY A 110 2.40 20.63 -7.63
C GLY A 110 1.41 19.67 -8.30
N ASP A 111 1.95 18.78 -9.11
CA ASP A 111 1.18 17.71 -9.74
C ASP A 111 0.55 16.77 -8.71
N ALA A 112 -0.68 16.32 -9.01
CA ALA A 112 -1.31 15.21 -8.30
C ALA A 112 -0.41 13.97 -8.32
N LEU A 113 -0.51 13.12 -7.29
CA LEU A 113 0.44 12.01 -7.08
C LEU A 113 0.58 11.10 -8.31
N ILE A 114 -0.55 10.75 -8.95
CA ILE A 114 -0.55 9.90 -10.14
C ILE A 114 -0.01 10.66 -11.36
N THR A 115 -0.29 11.96 -11.47
CA THR A 115 0.29 12.80 -12.53
C THR A 115 1.81 12.82 -12.42
N ARG A 116 2.33 13.03 -11.20
CA ARG A 116 3.78 13.00 -10.91
C ARG A 116 4.40 11.65 -11.23
N MET A 117 3.72 10.55 -10.89
CA MET A 117 4.18 9.21 -11.25
C MET A 117 4.18 9.00 -12.77
N ALA A 118 3.14 9.44 -13.46
CA ALA A 118 3.05 9.36 -14.92
C ALA A 118 4.19 10.14 -15.60
N ARG A 119 4.53 11.35 -15.13
CA ARG A 119 5.67 12.12 -15.68
C ARG A 119 7.02 11.43 -15.48
N ARG A 120 7.20 10.67 -14.40
CA ARG A 120 8.44 9.90 -14.17
C ARG A 120 8.54 8.68 -15.09
N ILE A 121 7.41 8.09 -15.46
CA ILE A 121 7.35 6.88 -16.30
C ILE A 121 7.40 7.23 -17.78
N PHE A 122 6.72 8.30 -18.19
CA PHE A 122 6.66 8.73 -19.59
C PHE A 122 7.65 9.87 -19.81
N ALA A 123 8.68 9.63 -20.63
CA ALA A 123 9.74 10.60 -20.93
C ALA A 123 9.28 11.82 -21.75
N HIS A 124 8.05 11.81 -22.29
CA HIS A 124 7.48 12.92 -23.05
C HIS A 124 6.51 13.73 -22.17
N GLU A 125 6.29 14.99 -22.55
CA GLU A 125 5.28 15.85 -21.92
C GLU A 125 3.90 15.17 -21.93
N LEU A 126 3.23 15.22 -20.78
CA LEU A 126 1.87 14.72 -20.65
C LEU A 126 0.90 15.72 -21.27
N SER A 127 0.01 15.25 -22.14
CA SER A 127 -1.10 16.07 -22.63
C SER A 127 -1.97 16.58 -21.48
N GLU A 128 -2.57 17.76 -21.64
CA GLU A 128 -3.47 18.34 -20.63
C GLU A 128 -4.62 17.39 -20.25
N ARG A 129 -5.10 16.61 -21.22
CA ARG A 129 -6.11 15.57 -21.01
C ARG A 129 -5.62 14.50 -20.04
N LYS A 130 -4.40 14.00 -20.24
CA LYS A 130 -3.77 12.99 -19.37
C LYS A 130 -3.47 13.54 -17.98
N VAL A 131 -3.10 14.82 -17.86
CA VAL A 131 -2.97 15.51 -16.58
C VAL A 131 -4.30 15.55 -15.84
N ARG A 132 -5.39 15.97 -16.49
CA ARG A 132 -6.73 16.00 -15.88
C ARG A 132 -7.21 14.61 -15.48
N TYR A 133 -7.02 13.63 -16.35
CA TYR A 133 -7.32 12.22 -16.07
C TYR A 133 -6.60 11.73 -14.82
N THR A 134 -5.28 11.86 -14.77
CA THR A 134 -4.47 11.38 -13.62
C THR A 134 -4.79 12.11 -12.32
N ARG A 135 -5.18 13.39 -12.39
CA ARG A 135 -5.72 14.14 -11.24
C ARG A 135 -7.06 13.57 -10.75
N ASN A 136 -7.99 13.24 -11.65
CA ASN A 136 -9.26 12.60 -11.28
C ASN A 136 -9.06 11.22 -10.67
N VAL A 137 -8.13 10.43 -11.21
CA VAL A 137 -7.77 9.13 -10.61
C VAL A 137 -7.19 9.32 -9.21
N THR A 138 -6.37 10.36 -8.99
CA THR A 138 -5.82 10.69 -7.66
C THR A 138 -6.95 11.05 -6.68
N LEU A 139 -7.96 11.81 -7.12
CA LEU A 139 -9.16 12.10 -6.32
C LEU A 139 -9.95 10.83 -6.01
N ALA A 140 -10.16 9.95 -6.98
CA ALA A 140 -10.89 8.71 -6.79
C ALA A 140 -10.20 7.80 -5.74
N TRP A 141 -8.88 7.67 -5.78
CA TRP A 141 -8.12 6.99 -4.73
C TRP A 141 -8.24 7.66 -3.36
N THR A 142 -8.18 9.00 -3.32
CA THR A 142 -8.36 9.77 -2.08
C THR A 142 -9.70 9.44 -1.43
N LEU A 143 -10.78 9.50 -2.21
CA LEU A 143 -12.13 9.20 -1.75
C LEU A 143 -12.26 7.73 -1.33
N PHE A 144 -11.74 6.80 -2.14
CA PHE A 144 -11.73 5.37 -1.82
C PHE A 144 -11.12 5.12 -0.44
N PHE A 145 -9.94 5.67 -0.16
CA PHE A 145 -9.27 5.45 1.12
C PHE A 145 -10.05 6.05 2.31
N PHE A 146 -10.58 7.27 2.19
CA PHE A 146 -11.37 7.87 3.28
C PHE A 146 -12.72 7.20 3.49
N ILE A 147 -13.42 6.82 2.42
CA ILE A 147 -14.68 6.07 2.51
C ILE A 147 -14.42 4.71 3.16
N ASN A 148 -13.35 4.00 2.77
CA ASN A 148 -13.04 2.70 3.36
C ASN A 148 -12.65 2.82 4.84
N ALA A 149 -11.92 3.89 5.22
CA ALA A 149 -11.66 4.21 6.62
C ALA A 149 -12.96 4.45 7.41
N LEU A 150 -13.87 5.27 6.88
CA LEU A 150 -15.17 5.55 7.50
C LEU A 150 -16.03 4.30 7.66
N VAL A 151 -16.13 3.46 6.62
CA VAL A 151 -16.87 2.20 6.65
C VAL A 151 -16.24 1.24 7.67
N SER A 152 -14.92 1.11 7.68
CA SER A 152 -14.20 0.29 8.65
C SER A 152 -14.43 0.76 10.08
N THR A 153 -14.35 2.08 10.34
CA THR A 153 -14.69 2.66 11.66
C THR A 153 -16.13 2.38 12.05
N GLY A 154 -17.08 2.55 11.14
CA GLY A 154 -18.48 2.28 11.44
C GLY A 154 -18.75 0.81 11.75
N LEU A 155 -18.19 -0.11 10.96
CA LEU A 155 -18.29 -1.54 11.23
C LEU A 155 -17.59 -1.92 12.55
N PHE A 156 -16.47 -1.29 12.89
CA PHE A 156 -15.78 -1.57 14.15
C PHE A 156 -16.59 -1.14 15.38
N ILE A 157 -17.29 -0.01 15.31
CA ILE A 157 -18.07 0.54 16.43
C ILE A 157 -19.41 -0.18 16.57
N TRP A 158 -20.09 -0.49 15.47
CA TRP A 158 -21.49 -0.92 15.49
C TRP A 158 -21.75 -2.36 15.05
N ALA A 159 -20.80 -3.04 14.41
CA ALA A 159 -20.98 -4.41 13.93
C ALA A 159 -20.21 -5.43 14.79
N PRO A 160 -20.60 -6.72 14.74
CA PRO A 160 -19.81 -7.79 15.36
C PRO A 160 -18.38 -7.82 14.80
N ALA A 161 -17.40 -8.16 15.64
CA ALA A 161 -15.99 -8.20 15.27
C ALA A 161 -15.70 -9.05 14.01
N ALA A 162 -16.45 -10.14 13.81
CA ALA A 162 -16.37 -10.96 12.61
C ALA A 162 -16.73 -10.21 11.32
N VAL A 163 -17.81 -9.41 11.36
CA VAL A 163 -18.26 -8.62 10.20
C VAL A 163 -17.23 -7.55 9.86
N TRP A 164 -16.76 -6.81 10.88
CA TRP A 164 -15.69 -5.84 10.71
C TRP A 164 -14.42 -6.50 10.15
N SER A 165 -14.03 -7.66 10.69
CA SER A 165 -12.83 -8.38 10.29
C SER A 165 -12.88 -8.87 8.85
N VAL A 166 -14.03 -9.34 8.36
CA VAL A 166 -14.21 -9.70 6.94
C VAL A 166 -13.96 -8.48 6.05
N HIS A 167 -14.56 -7.33 6.39
CA HIS A 167 -14.34 -6.09 5.64
C HIS A 167 -12.86 -5.68 5.65
N ALA A 168 -12.25 -5.58 6.84
CA ALA A 168 -10.91 -5.04 7.01
C ALA A 168 -9.82 -5.96 6.45
N ASN A 169 -9.89 -7.27 6.75
CA ASN A 169 -8.80 -8.19 6.48
C ASN A 169 -8.99 -8.97 5.17
N VAL A 170 -10.23 -9.29 4.81
CA VAL A 170 -10.52 -10.12 3.62
C VAL A 170 -10.88 -9.27 2.42
N LEU A 171 -11.78 -8.29 2.57
CA LEU A 171 -12.32 -7.53 1.44
C LEU A 171 -11.44 -6.37 0.97
N THR A 172 -10.51 -5.87 1.78
CA THR A 172 -9.61 -4.77 1.38
C THR A 172 -8.86 -5.08 0.07
N GLY A 173 -8.31 -6.29 -0.09
CA GLY A 173 -7.62 -6.71 -1.31
C GLY A 173 -8.54 -6.71 -2.56
N PRO A 174 -9.68 -7.41 -2.53
CA PRO A 174 -10.70 -7.35 -3.58
C PRO A 174 -11.17 -5.93 -3.90
N LEU A 175 -11.43 -5.08 -2.90
CA LEU A 175 -11.87 -3.70 -3.12
C LEU A 175 -10.80 -2.86 -3.85
N ILE A 176 -9.54 -3.02 -3.48
CA ILE A 176 -8.40 -2.41 -4.20
C ILE A 176 -8.34 -2.93 -5.64
N ALA A 177 -8.52 -4.23 -5.87
CA ALA A 177 -8.53 -4.81 -7.21
C ALA A 177 -9.67 -4.23 -8.07
N VAL A 178 -10.88 -4.12 -7.50
CA VAL A 178 -12.03 -3.48 -8.16
C VAL A 178 -11.70 -2.02 -8.50
N MET A 179 -11.08 -1.28 -7.58
CA MET A 179 -10.67 0.11 -7.83
C MET A 179 -9.73 0.22 -9.04
N PHE A 180 -8.75 -0.69 -9.18
CA PHE A 180 -7.89 -0.75 -10.37
C PHE A 180 -8.65 -1.11 -11.64
N VAL A 181 -9.59 -2.05 -11.58
CA VAL A 181 -10.42 -2.43 -12.75
C VAL A 181 -11.28 -1.25 -13.21
N VAL A 182 -11.91 -0.54 -12.28
CA VAL A 182 -12.71 0.66 -12.57
C VAL A 182 -11.85 1.77 -13.16
N GLU A 183 -10.66 2.00 -12.60
CA GLU A 183 -9.67 2.95 -13.16
C GLU A 183 -9.27 2.58 -14.59
N HIS A 184 -9.02 1.28 -14.84
CA HIS A 184 -8.64 0.80 -16.15
C HIS A 184 -9.78 0.95 -17.17
N ALA A 185 -11.01 0.59 -16.80
CA ALA A 185 -12.18 0.79 -17.66
C ALA A 185 -12.39 2.28 -17.97
N TRP A 186 -12.28 3.14 -16.96
CA TRP A 186 -12.35 4.59 -17.14
C TRP A 186 -11.26 5.12 -18.08
N ARG A 187 -10.04 4.59 -17.97
CA ARG A 187 -8.93 4.90 -18.89
C ARG A 187 -9.29 4.58 -20.34
N LEU A 188 -9.92 3.43 -20.56
CA LEU A 188 -10.35 2.97 -21.88
C LEU A 188 -11.53 3.79 -22.43
N CYS A 189 -12.29 4.49 -21.60
CA CYS A 189 -13.36 5.38 -22.06
C CYS A 189 -12.84 6.79 -22.37
N VAL A 190 -11.92 7.32 -21.56
CA VAL A 190 -11.56 8.76 -21.59
C VAL A 190 -10.35 9.08 -22.46
N LEU A 191 -9.34 8.19 -22.52
CA LEU A 191 -8.10 8.47 -23.25
C LEU A 191 -8.17 7.90 -24.67
N PRO A 192 -7.81 8.64 -25.73
CA PRO A 192 -7.70 8.09 -27.09
C PRO A 192 -6.67 6.95 -27.19
N PRO A 193 -6.82 6.01 -28.14
CA PRO A 193 -5.88 4.89 -28.30
C PRO A 193 -4.40 5.28 -28.44
N HIS A 194 -4.10 6.41 -29.08
CA HIS A 194 -2.72 6.90 -29.25
C HIS A 194 -2.09 7.45 -27.95
N GLU A 195 -2.90 7.84 -26.95
CA GLU A 195 -2.42 8.24 -25.62
C GLU A 195 -2.36 7.07 -24.63
N ARG A 196 -2.83 5.89 -25.06
CA ARG A 196 -2.67 4.60 -24.38
C ARG A 196 -1.42 3.93 -24.96
N PRO A 197 -0.22 4.11 -24.40
CA PRO A 197 0.95 3.40 -24.90
C PRO A 197 0.65 1.89 -24.84
N GLY A 198 0.62 1.24 -26.00
CA GLY A 198 0.45 -0.19 -26.08
C GLY A 198 1.64 -0.88 -25.43
N LEU A 199 1.44 -2.05 -24.83
CA LEU A 199 2.54 -2.86 -24.28
C LEU A 199 3.64 -3.08 -25.34
N ALA A 200 3.25 -3.23 -26.61
CA ALA A 200 4.17 -3.34 -27.74
C ALA A 200 5.01 -2.08 -27.97
N ASP A 201 4.46 -0.88 -27.74
CA ASP A 201 5.18 0.38 -27.93
C ASP A 201 6.18 0.63 -26.81
N ILE A 202 5.84 0.23 -25.58
CA ILE A 202 6.75 0.23 -24.43
C ILE A 202 7.91 -0.73 -24.68
N VAL A 203 7.63 -1.95 -25.15
CA VAL A 203 8.67 -2.95 -25.48
C VAL A 203 9.55 -2.47 -26.65
N ARG A 204 8.95 -1.85 -27.68
CA ARG A 204 9.69 -1.30 -28.82
C ARG A 204 10.58 -0.12 -28.40
N ALA A 205 10.09 0.77 -27.54
CA ALA A 205 10.88 1.87 -26.99
C ALA A 205 12.09 1.36 -26.18
N TYR A 206 11.87 0.37 -25.31
CA TYR A 206 12.94 -0.22 -24.50
C TYR A 206 14.01 -0.94 -25.35
N ARG A 207 13.59 -1.64 -26.42
CA ARG A 207 14.51 -2.27 -27.36
C ARG A 207 15.35 -1.23 -28.13
N ARG A 208 14.75 -0.10 -28.52
CA ARG A 208 15.47 1.00 -29.20
C ARG A 208 16.51 1.64 -28.29
N GLU A 209 16.19 1.90 -27.03
CA GLU A 209 17.17 2.41 -26.04
C GLU A 209 18.30 1.41 -25.79
N SER A 210 17.98 0.13 -25.64
CA SER A 210 19.00 -0.92 -25.43
C SER A 210 19.95 -1.05 -26.61
N ALA A 211 19.42 -0.97 -27.85
CA ALA A 211 20.23 -0.99 -29.07
C ALA A 211 21.11 0.26 -29.20
N ALA A 212 20.60 1.44 -28.86
CA ALA A 212 21.37 2.70 -28.88
C ALA A 212 22.51 2.70 -27.85
N ARG A 213 22.28 2.15 -26.64
CA ARG A 213 23.33 1.99 -25.61
C ARG A 213 24.44 1.04 -26.06
N ASN A 214 24.10 -0.08 -26.69
CA ASN A 214 25.07 -1.05 -27.18
C ASN A 214 25.86 -0.55 -28.40
N ALA A 215 25.25 0.27 -29.27
CA ALA A 215 25.94 0.91 -30.39
C ALA A 215 26.88 2.05 -29.95
N GLY A 216 26.57 2.70 -28.82
CA GLY A 216 27.45 3.69 -28.18
C GLY A 216 28.67 3.06 -27.50
N SER A 217 28.53 1.87 -26.90
CA SER A 217 29.63 1.17 -26.24
C SER A 217 30.59 0.45 -27.18
N SER A 218 30.24 0.29 -28.47
CA SER A 218 31.12 -0.32 -29.49
C SER A 218 31.93 0.70 -30.28
N ARG A 219 31.80 2.00 -29.97
CA ARG A 219 32.52 3.11 -30.61
C ARG A 219 33.49 3.84 -29.68
N SER A 220 33.63 3.37 -28.44
CA SER A 220 34.67 3.79 -27.47
C SER A 220 35.72 2.69 -27.36
#